data_AF-A0A2W1B7U3-F1
#
_entry.id   AF-A0A2W1B7U3-F1
#
_cell.length_a   1.000
_cell.length_b   1.000
_cell.length_c   1.000
_cell.angle_alpha   90.00
_cell.angle_beta   90.00
_cell.angle_gamma   90.00
#
_symmetry.space_group_name_H-M   'P 1'
#
loop_
_entity.id
_entity.type
_entity.pdbx_description
1 polymer ?
#
loop_
_entity_poly.entity_id
_entity_poly.type
_entity_poly.pdbx_seq_one_letter_code
_entity_poly.pdbx_strand_id
1 'polypeptide(L)'
;MPTVRGVLRRGMSVEGLRQFIAAQGSSRSVVFMEWDKIWAINKKVIDPIAPRYTALESNPVPVNLKGVSESTLTVALHPKNPDVGSKSVWVSNRLLIDPVDAKTLKEGENATFINYGNIMIDKIHKSADGTVTSIDATPNLDNKDYKKTLKLTWLADTPKSPTVEVYCVYFDHIISKPLLGEGKHLQETWTIKSEITNPH
;
A
#
# COMPACT_ATOMS: atom_id res chain seq x y z
N MET A 1 3.66 20.24 -10.16
CA MET A 1 2.97 21.41 -10.75
C MET A 1 1.51 21.08 -11.06
N PRO A 2 0.57 22.02 -10.82
CA PRO A 2 -0.86 21.84 -11.05
C PRO A 2 -1.27 22.10 -12.51
N THR A 3 -0.50 21.60 -13.48
CA THR A 3 -0.89 21.63 -14.90
C THR A 3 -1.73 20.39 -15.22
N VAL A 4 -2.58 20.43 -16.25
CA VAL A 4 -3.35 19.25 -16.71
C VAL A 4 -2.41 18.05 -16.93
N ARG A 5 -1.31 18.27 -17.65
CA ARG A 5 -0.26 17.25 -17.85
C ARG A 5 0.36 16.79 -16.53
N GLY A 6 0.58 17.71 -15.58
CA GLY A 6 1.17 17.43 -14.28
C GLY A 6 0.28 16.67 -13.31
N VAL A 7 -1.06 16.82 -13.40
CA VAL A 7 -2.01 16.04 -12.60
C VAL A 7 -2.31 14.67 -13.23
N LEU A 8 -2.40 14.59 -14.57
CA LEU A 8 -2.50 13.30 -15.27
C LEU A 8 -1.27 12.44 -15.01
N ARG A 9 -0.06 13.01 -15.06
CA ARG A 9 1.19 12.30 -14.70
C ARG A 9 1.21 11.80 -13.25
N ARG A 10 0.44 12.42 -12.35
CA ARG A 10 0.29 12.02 -10.94
C ARG A 10 -0.84 11.00 -10.72
N GLY A 11 -1.43 10.44 -11.78
CA GLY A 11 -2.48 9.44 -11.69
C GLY A 11 -3.91 9.99 -11.64
N MET A 12 -4.12 11.26 -12.03
CA MET A 12 -5.48 11.76 -12.29
C MET A 12 -6.08 11.04 -13.50
N SER A 13 -7.28 10.49 -13.35
CA SER A 13 -8.05 9.96 -14.47
C SER A 13 -8.82 11.07 -15.17
N VAL A 14 -9.04 10.93 -16.49
CA VAL A 14 -9.86 11.87 -17.27
C VAL A 14 -11.28 11.92 -16.73
N GLU A 15 -11.82 10.76 -16.34
CA GLU A 15 -13.16 10.66 -15.77
C GLU A 15 -13.24 11.33 -14.40
N GLY A 16 -12.26 11.10 -13.51
CA GLY A 16 -12.19 11.78 -12.22
C GLY A 16 -12.11 13.31 -12.36
N LEU A 17 -11.35 13.80 -13.35
CA LEU A 17 -11.28 15.23 -13.66
C LEU A 17 -12.62 15.78 -14.17
N ARG A 18 -13.31 15.05 -15.08
CA ARG A 18 -14.64 15.44 -15.58
C ARG A 18 -15.68 15.50 -14.47
N GLN A 19 -15.71 14.48 -13.61
CA GLN A 19 -16.61 14.43 -12.45
C GLN A 19 -16.34 15.57 -11.47
N PHE A 20 -15.05 15.92 -11.26
CA PHE A 20 -14.69 17.07 -10.43
C PHE A 20 -15.18 18.39 -11.01
N ILE A 21 -15.02 18.62 -12.33
CA ILE A 21 -15.53 19.82 -13.02
C ILE A 21 -17.06 19.87 -12.93
N ALA A 22 -17.75 18.75 -13.17
CA ALA A 22 -19.20 18.67 -13.10
C ALA A 22 -19.73 18.96 -11.68
N ALA A 23 -19.03 18.49 -10.64
CA ALA A 23 -19.41 18.69 -9.24
C ALA A 23 -19.36 20.15 -8.78
N GLN A 24 -18.65 21.05 -9.49
CA GLN A 24 -18.62 22.48 -9.18
C GLN A 24 -19.92 23.19 -9.61
N GLY A 25 -20.68 22.60 -10.54
CA GLY A 25 -21.90 23.18 -11.09
C GLY A 25 -21.65 24.47 -11.87
N SER A 26 -22.74 25.13 -12.28
CA SER A 26 -22.70 26.38 -13.05
C SER A 26 -22.76 27.65 -12.18
N SER A 27 -22.40 27.55 -10.89
CA SER A 27 -22.48 28.68 -9.97
C SER A 27 -21.49 29.77 -10.36
N ARG A 28 -21.92 31.04 -10.28
CA ARG A 28 -21.04 32.20 -10.47
C ARG A 28 -20.22 32.54 -9.22
N SER A 29 -20.49 31.87 -8.09
CA SER A 29 -19.75 32.09 -6.84
C SER A 29 -18.36 31.48 -6.92
N VAL A 30 -17.34 32.24 -6.49
CA VAL A 30 -15.99 31.71 -6.31
C VAL A 30 -16.00 30.76 -5.12
N VAL A 31 -15.74 29.47 -5.37
CA VAL A 31 -15.65 28.44 -4.33
C VAL A 31 -14.19 28.05 -4.14
N PHE A 32 -13.65 28.25 -2.93
CA PHE A 32 -12.37 27.70 -2.54
C PHE A 32 -12.54 26.21 -2.24
N MET A 33 -12.10 25.36 -3.16
CA MET A 33 -12.14 23.91 -2.98
C MET A 33 -10.78 23.41 -2.50
N GLU A 34 -10.81 22.58 -1.46
CA GLU A 34 -9.63 21.87 -1.01
C GLU A 34 -9.14 20.90 -2.09
N TRP A 35 -7.82 20.87 -2.28
CA TRP A 35 -7.16 19.98 -3.24
C TRP A 35 -7.45 18.50 -2.98
N ASP A 36 -7.82 18.13 -1.75
CA ASP A 36 -8.19 16.75 -1.42
C ASP A 36 -9.47 16.28 -2.10
N LYS A 37 -10.39 17.19 -2.42
CA LYS A 37 -11.65 16.82 -3.07
C LYS A 37 -11.43 16.27 -4.48
N ILE A 38 -10.48 16.82 -5.24
CA ILE A 38 -10.19 16.30 -6.59
C ILE A 38 -9.64 14.87 -6.54
N TRP A 39 -8.77 14.57 -5.56
CA TRP A 39 -8.21 13.23 -5.37
C TRP A 39 -9.22 12.25 -4.79
N ALA A 40 -10.11 12.70 -3.90
CA ALA A 40 -11.20 11.88 -3.37
C ALA A 40 -12.17 11.43 -4.49
N ILE A 41 -12.52 12.33 -5.42
CA ILE A 41 -13.33 11.99 -6.60
C ILE A 41 -12.56 11.02 -7.51
N ASN A 42 -11.28 11.31 -7.80
CA ASN A 42 -10.46 10.43 -8.62
C ASN A 42 -10.32 9.01 -8.02
N LYS A 43 -10.18 8.91 -6.68
CA LYS A 43 -10.15 7.64 -5.96
C LYS A 43 -11.45 6.84 -6.16
N LYS A 44 -12.62 7.49 -6.18
CA LYS A 44 -13.90 6.79 -6.44
C LYS A 44 -13.97 6.17 -7.83
N VAL A 45 -13.27 6.75 -8.81
CA VAL A 45 -13.18 6.22 -10.17
C VAL A 45 -12.16 5.08 -10.26
N ILE A 46 -11.00 5.24 -9.64
CA ILE A 46 -9.87 4.29 -9.77
C ILE A 46 -10.00 3.09 -8.83
N ASP A 47 -10.42 3.31 -7.57
CA ASP A 47 -10.44 2.28 -6.54
C ASP A 47 -11.25 1.04 -6.95
N PRO A 48 -12.41 1.12 -7.62
CA PRO A 48 -13.18 -0.08 -8.02
C PRO A 48 -12.54 -0.93 -9.14
N ILE A 49 -11.56 -0.39 -9.88
CA ILE A 49 -10.99 -1.03 -11.07
C ILE A 49 -9.49 -1.32 -10.96
N ALA A 50 -8.81 -0.75 -9.97
CA ALA A 50 -7.36 -0.90 -9.85
C ALA A 50 -6.95 -2.35 -9.47
N PRO A 51 -5.99 -2.98 -10.15
CA PRO A 51 -5.43 -4.25 -9.66
C PRO A 51 -4.62 -4.01 -8.38
N ARG A 52 -4.72 -4.94 -7.41
CA ARG A 52 -3.97 -4.91 -6.15
C ARG A 52 -2.71 -5.76 -6.26
N TYR A 53 -1.56 -5.12 -6.08
CA TYR A 53 -0.26 -5.76 -5.96
C TYR A 53 0.33 -5.52 -4.57
N THR A 54 1.35 -6.31 -4.23
CA THR A 54 2.04 -6.22 -2.95
C THR A 54 3.49 -5.85 -3.22
N ALA A 55 3.97 -4.86 -2.49
CA ALA A 55 5.38 -4.50 -2.39
C ALA A 55 5.70 -4.43 -0.89
N LEU A 56 6.94 -4.75 -0.55
CA LEU A 56 7.48 -4.65 0.81
C LEU A 56 8.60 -3.61 0.80
N GLU A 57 8.93 -3.06 1.97
CA GLU A 57 10.11 -2.22 2.14
C GLU A 57 11.41 -2.99 1.84
N SER A 58 12.50 -2.26 1.59
CA SER A 58 13.79 -2.80 1.16
C SER A 58 14.43 -3.79 2.15
N ASN A 59 14.03 -3.76 3.43
CA ASN A 59 14.56 -4.63 4.49
C ASN A 59 13.43 -5.50 5.08
N PRO A 60 12.85 -6.43 4.31
CA PRO A 60 11.73 -7.22 4.80
C PRO A 60 12.19 -8.22 5.88
N VAL A 61 11.27 -8.58 6.76
CA VAL A 61 11.51 -9.56 7.83
C VAL A 61 11.07 -10.96 7.36
N PRO A 62 11.93 -11.99 7.44
CA PRO A 62 11.58 -13.35 7.08
C PRO A 62 10.71 -14.04 8.14
N VAL A 63 9.72 -14.80 7.67
CA VAL A 63 8.82 -15.66 8.43
C VAL A 63 9.01 -17.10 7.94
N ASN A 64 9.56 -17.96 8.78
CA ASN A 64 9.80 -19.37 8.49
C ASN A 64 8.55 -20.19 8.87
N LEU A 65 7.96 -20.86 7.88
CA LEU A 65 6.74 -21.66 8.05
C LEU A 65 7.07 -23.15 8.15
N LYS A 66 6.59 -23.78 9.22
CA LYS A 66 6.71 -25.23 9.41
C LYS A 66 5.77 -26.01 8.50
N GLY A 67 6.29 -27.07 7.87
CA GLY A 67 5.48 -28.03 7.10
C GLY A 67 4.91 -27.49 5.78
N VAL A 68 5.36 -26.33 5.31
CA VAL A 68 4.91 -25.75 4.04
C VAL A 68 5.83 -26.18 2.91
N SER A 69 5.24 -26.67 1.82
CA SER A 69 5.93 -26.91 0.55
C SER A 69 5.59 -25.79 -0.44
N GLU A 70 6.47 -25.58 -1.43
CA GLU A 70 6.24 -24.57 -2.45
C GLU A 70 4.99 -24.87 -3.27
N SER A 71 4.12 -23.88 -3.41
CA SER A 71 2.88 -23.98 -4.17
C SER A 71 2.43 -22.61 -4.69
N THR A 72 1.36 -22.60 -5.49
CA THR A 72 0.76 -21.37 -6.02
C THR A 72 -0.69 -21.26 -5.60
N LEU A 73 -1.11 -20.07 -5.19
CA LEU A 73 -2.50 -19.70 -4.94
C LEU A 73 -3.03 -18.85 -6.09
N THR A 74 -4.25 -19.10 -6.54
CA THR A 74 -4.95 -18.20 -7.46
C THR A 74 -5.78 -17.22 -6.66
N VAL A 75 -5.51 -15.93 -6.82
CA VAL A 75 -6.05 -14.85 -6.00
C VAL A 75 -6.65 -13.77 -6.88
N ALA A 76 -7.80 -13.21 -6.51
CA ALA A 76 -8.40 -12.09 -7.23
C ALA A 76 -7.46 -10.86 -7.24
N LEU A 77 -7.32 -10.20 -8.39
CA LEU A 77 -6.60 -8.93 -8.50
C LEU A 77 -7.34 -7.79 -7.79
N HIS A 78 -8.66 -7.91 -7.61
CA HIS A 78 -9.44 -6.92 -6.88
C HIS A 78 -10.42 -7.61 -5.92
N PRO A 79 -10.48 -7.21 -4.63
CA PRO A 79 -11.27 -7.92 -3.62
C PRO A 79 -12.79 -7.85 -3.84
N LYS A 80 -13.27 -6.85 -4.58
CA LYS A 80 -14.70 -6.60 -4.83
C LYS A 80 -15.08 -6.53 -6.31
N ASN A 81 -14.15 -6.82 -7.23
CA ASN A 81 -14.38 -6.67 -8.66
C ASN A 81 -13.75 -7.85 -9.42
N PRO A 82 -14.54 -8.91 -9.70
CA PRO A 82 -14.07 -10.08 -10.42
C PRO A 82 -13.57 -9.78 -11.84
N ASP A 83 -14.07 -8.72 -12.49
CA ASP A 83 -13.76 -8.39 -13.89
C ASP A 83 -12.31 -7.94 -14.09
N VAL A 84 -11.63 -7.52 -13.01
CA VAL A 84 -10.19 -7.20 -13.02
C VAL A 84 -9.34 -8.47 -13.21
N GLY A 85 -9.90 -9.64 -12.92
CA GLY A 85 -9.25 -10.94 -13.09
C GLY A 85 -8.52 -11.44 -11.84
N SER A 86 -7.61 -12.38 -12.06
CA SER A 86 -6.86 -13.08 -11.00
C SER A 86 -5.37 -13.14 -11.31
N LYS A 87 -4.56 -13.34 -10.26
CA LYS A 87 -3.13 -13.56 -10.33
C LYS A 87 -2.74 -14.84 -9.58
N SER A 88 -1.64 -15.45 -10.00
CA SER A 88 -0.99 -16.51 -9.23
C SER A 88 0.01 -15.91 -8.24
N VAL A 89 -0.07 -16.32 -6.98
CA VAL A 89 0.83 -15.91 -5.90
C VAL A 89 1.55 -17.14 -5.39
N TRP A 90 2.88 -17.10 -5.34
CA TRP A 90 3.68 -18.18 -4.78
C TRP A 90 3.58 -18.19 -3.25
N VAL A 91 3.58 -19.39 -2.69
CA VAL A 91 3.73 -19.68 -1.26
C VAL A 91 4.94 -20.60 -1.13
N SER A 92 5.81 -20.33 -0.16
CA SER A 92 6.94 -21.19 0.19
C SER A 92 7.03 -21.35 1.70
N ASN A 93 8.00 -22.15 2.17
CA ASN A 93 8.33 -22.28 3.58
C ASN A 93 8.96 -21.02 4.19
N ARG A 94 9.20 -19.97 3.39
CA ARG A 94 9.80 -18.72 3.85
C ARG A 94 9.07 -17.55 3.21
N LEU A 95 8.33 -16.80 4.02
CA LEU A 95 7.64 -15.58 3.58
C LEU A 95 8.38 -14.34 4.06
N LEU A 96 8.14 -13.22 3.40
CA LEU A 96 8.68 -11.90 3.72
C LEU A 96 7.52 -10.99 4.10
N ILE A 97 7.70 -10.18 5.14
CA ILE A 97 6.71 -9.18 5.60
C ILE A 97 7.40 -7.85 5.90
N ASP A 98 6.62 -6.78 6.00
CA ASP A 98 7.16 -5.48 6.37
C ASP A 98 7.62 -5.44 7.84
N PRO A 99 8.73 -4.73 8.16
CA PRO A 99 9.21 -4.59 9.53
C PRO A 99 8.19 -3.96 10.48
N VAL A 100 7.35 -3.06 9.96
CA VAL A 100 6.29 -2.41 10.76
C VAL A 100 5.24 -3.42 11.19
N ASP A 101 4.86 -4.34 10.31
CA ASP A 101 3.92 -5.41 10.64
C ASP A 101 4.57 -6.42 11.59
N ALA A 102 5.82 -6.80 11.33
CA ALA A 102 6.58 -7.73 12.18
C ALA A 102 6.66 -7.26 13.65
N LYS A 103 6.79 -5.95 13.90
CA LYS A 103 6.82 -5.36 15.25
C LYS A 103 5.49 -5.47 15.99
N THR A 104 4.38 -5.60 15.27
CA THR A 104 3.03 -5.66 15.86
C THR A 104 2.56 -7.09 16.12
N LEU A 105 3.28 -8.09 15.61
CA LEU A 105 3.01 -9.50 15.86
C LEU A 105 3.34 -9.90 17.31
N LYS A 106 2.62 -10.92 17.80
CA LYS A 106 2.76 -11.45 19.15
C LYS A 106 2.85 -12.96 19.11
N GLU A 107 3.78 -13.52 19.88
CA GLU A 107 3.90 -14.98 20.07
C GLU A 107 2.61 -15.55 20.67
N GLY A 108 2.14 -16.68 20.13
CA GLY A 108 0.91 -17.35 20.54
C GLY A 108 -0.38 -16.80 19.93
N GLU A 109 -0.31 -15.76 19.09
CA GLU A 109 -1.47 -15.20 18.39
C GLU A 109 -1.48 -15.57 16.90
N ASN A 110 -2.68 -15.64 16.31
CA ASN A 110 -2.84 -15.76 14.87
C ASN A 110 -2.74 -14.38 14.19
N ALA A 111 -1.99 -14.32 13.09
CA ALA A 111 -2.04 -13.23 12.13
C ALA A 111 -2.60 -13.72 10.79
N THR A 112 -3.37 -12.87 10.11
CA THR A 112 -3.93 -13.15 8.80
C THR A 112 -2.99 -12.65 7.72
N PHE A 113 -2.38 -13.59 7.00
CA PHE A 113 -1.62 -13.33 5.80
C PHE A 113 -2.61 -13.22 4.65
N ILE A 114 -2.76 -12.00 4.11
CA ILE A 114 -3.82 -11.68 3.14
C ILE A 114 -3.80 -12.66 1.96
N ASN A 115 -4.97 -13.21 1.62
CA ASN A 115 -5.20 -14.23 0.59
C ASN A 115 -4.56 -15.61 0.81
N TYR A 116 -3.79 -15.82 1.90
CA TYR A 116 -3.26 -17.13 2.26
C TYR A 116 -4.06 -17.76 3.40
N GLY A 117 -4.18 -17.06 4.54
CA GLY A 117 -4.91 -17.56 5.70
C GLY A 117 -4.30 -17.13 7.02
N ASN A 118 -4.77 -17.75 8.10
CA ASN A 118 -4.23 -17.52 9.44
C ASN A 118 -2.94 -18.31 9.64
N ILE A 119 -1.97 -17.66 10.27
CA ILE A 119 -0.68 -18.24 10.65
C ILE A 119 -0.46 -17.96 12.13
N MET A 120 -0.18 -19.02 12.89
CA MET A 120 0.17 -18.94 14.30
C MET A 120 1.62 -18.49 14.43
N ILE A 121 1.85 -17.43 15.20
CA ILE A 121 3.20 -16.93 15.48
C ILE A 121 3.79 -17.74 16.64
N ASP A 122 4.79 -18.59 16.36
CA ASP A 122 5.36 -19.47 17.38
C ASP A 122 6.48 -18.77 18.16
N LYS A 123 7.40 -18.11 17.44
CA LYS A 123 8.56 -17.44 18.03
C LYS A 123 8.97 -16.22 17.24
N ILE A 124 9.26 -15.11 17.94
CA ILE A 124 9.78 -13.88 17.36
C ILE A 124 11.24 -13.73 17.82
N HIS A 125 12.16 -13.74 16.85
CA HIS A 125 13.58 -13.54 17.10
C HIS A 125 13.94 -12.06 16.96
N LYS A 126 14.67 -11.54 17.95
CA LYS A 126 15.09 -10.14 18.01
C LYS A 126 16.60 -10.04 18.19
N SER A 127 17.20 -9.03 17.59
CA SER A 127 18.59 -8.64 17.87
C SER A 127 18.71 -7.92 19.22
N ALA A 128 19.94 -7.64 19.65
CA ALA A 128 20.24 -7.01 20.94
C ALA A 128 19.63 -5.61 21.12
N ASP A 129 19.37 -4.91 20.01
CA ASP A 129 18.70 -3.60 19.94
C ASP A 129 17.16 -3.70 19.96
N GLY A 130 16.61 -4.91 20.00
CA GLY A 130 15.15 -5.16 20.00
C GLY A 130 14.52 -5.19 18.61
N THR A 131 15.29 -5.07 17.52
CA THR A 131 14.79 -5.18 16.14
C THR A 131 14.40 -6.64 15.84
N VAL A 132 13.24 -6.87 15.23
CA VAL A 132 12.80 -8.21 14.82
C VAL A 132 13.62 -8.66 13.61
N THR A 133 14.31 -9.80 13.72
CA THR A 133 15.19 -10.32 12.67
C THR A 133 14.59 -11.50 11.90
N SER A 134 13.76 -12.31 12.56
CA SER A 134 13.02 -13.40 11.92
C SER A 134 11.89 -13.88 12.81
N ILE A 135 10.94 -14.61 12.23
CA ILE A 135 9.79 -15.18 12.93
C ILE A 135 9.64 -16.64 12.53
N ASP A 136 9.45 -17.53 13.51
CA ASP A 136 9.02 -18.90 13.25
C ASP A 136 7.52 -19.01 13.48
N ALA A 137 6.84 -19.69 12.56
CA ALA A 137 5.39 -19.73 12.53
C ALA A 137 4.86 -21.06 11.98
N THR A 138 3.62 -21.38 12.33
CA THR A 138 2.91 -22.56 11.86
C THR A 138 1.61 -22.16 11.14
N PRO A 139 1.36 -22.63 9.91
CA PRO A 139 0.08 -22.38 9.23
C PRO A 139 -1.10 -22.89 10.07
N ASN A 140 -2.13 -22.06 10.22
CA ASN A 140 -3.38 -22.39 10.90
C ASN A 140 -4.55 -22.10 9.94
N LEU A 141 -4.50 -22.72 8.77
CA LEU A 141 -5.37 -22.38 7.64
C LEU A 141 -6.83 -22.79 7.85
N ASP A 142 -7.09 -23.77 8.71
CA ASP A 142 -8.43 -24.22 9.08
C ASP A 142 -9.16 -23.18 9.92
N ASN A 143 -8.43 -22.35 10.66
CA ASN A 143 -9.00 -21.24 11.39
C ASN A 143 -9.40 -20.11 10.43
N LYS A 144 -10.71 -19.95 10.22
CA LYS A 144 -11.30 -18.89 9.39
C LYS A 144 -11.77 -17.66 10.17
N ASP A 145 -11.40 -17.51 11.44
CA ASP A 145 -11.66 -16.29 12.19
C ASP A 145 -10.62 -15.22 11.85
N TYR A 146 -11.03 -14.26 11.04
CA TYR A 146 -10.21 -13.12 10.58
C TYR A 146 -10.62 -11.80 11.22
N LYS A 147 -11.54 -11.81 12.20
CA LYS A 147 -12.13 -10.56 12.72
C LYS A 147 -11.22 -9.85 13.71
N LYS A 148 -10.51 -10.63 14.53
CA LYS A 148 -9.67 -10.14 15.64
C LYS A 148 -8.18 -10.25 15.36
N THR A 149 -7.81 -10.82 14.23
CA THR A 149 -6.42 -11.03 13.83
C THR A 149 -5.87 -9.78 13.15
N LEU A 150 -4.59 -9.51 13.38
CA LEU A 150 -3.85 -8.55 12.58
C LEU A 150 -3.80 -9.04 11.13
N LYS A 151 -4.00 -8.14 10.16
CA LYS A 151 -3.94 -8.47 8.73
C LYS A 151 -2.73 -7.78 8.11
N LEU A 152 -1.92 -8.55 7.39
CA LEU A 152 -0.70 -8.05 6.77
C LEU A 152 -0.52 -8.60 5.36
N THR A 153 0.29 -7.88 4.58
CA THR A 153 0.74 -8.31 3.26
C THR A 153 2.08 -9.04 3.35
N TRP A 154 2.35 -9.89 2.36
CA TRP A 154 3.52 -10.75 2.36
C TRP A 154 3.94 -11.11 0.92
N LEU A 155 5.19 -11.52 0.77
CA LEU A 155 5.75 -12.09 -0.46
C LEU A 155 6.44 -13.42 -0.15
N ALA A 156 6.44 -14.37 -1.08
CA ALA A 156 7.24 -15.59 -0.92
C ALA A 156 8.71 -15.31 -1.23
N ASP A 157 9.61 -15.80 -0.37
CA ASP A 157 11.04 -15.85 -0.62
C ASP A 157 11.34 -17.14 -1.40
N THR A 158 11.30 -17.08 -2.73
CA THR A 158 11.57 -18.23 -3.61
C THR A 158 12.11 -17.78 -4.98
N PRO A 159 13.08 -18.51 -5.57
CA PRO A 159 13.58 -18.22 -6.92
C PRO A 159 12.51 -18.28 -8.02
N LYS A 160 11.38 -18.98 -7.78
CA LYS A 160 10.27 -19.08 -8.75
C LYS A 160 9.42 -17.81 -8.83
N SER A 161 9.58 -16.91 -7.87
CA SER A 161 8.87 -15.64 -7.77
C SER A 161 9.86 -14.51 -7.50
N PRO A 162 10.77 -14.21 -8.45
CA PRO A 162 11.73 -13.14 -8.24
C PRO A 162 11.01 -11.82 -8.01
N THR A 163 11.45 -11.08 -7.00
CA THR A 163 10.93 -9.74 -6.73
C THR A 163 11.47 -8.75 -7.76
N VAL A 164 10.67 -7.74 -8.07
CA VAL A 164 11.07 -6.62 -8.91
C VAL A 164 11.24 -5.42 -7.99
N GLU A 165 12.39 -4.75 -8.09
CA GLU A 165 12.62 -3.51 -7.35
C GLU A 165 11.66 -2.43 -7.87
N VAL A 166 11.00 -1.74 -6.94
CA VAL A 166 10.04 -0.67 -7.25
C VAL A 166 10.36 0.57 -6.43
N TYR A 167 10.22 1.74 -7.05
CA TYR A 167 10.33 3.02 -6.37
C TYR A 167 8.94 3.58 -6.10
N CYS A 168 8.57 3.69 -4.82
CA CYS A 168 7.34 4.34 -4.41
C CYS A 168 7.55 5.85 -4.23
N VAL A 169 6.91 6.64 -5.09
CA VAL A 169 6.90 8.10 -4.98
C VAL A 169 5.64 8.54 -4.24
N TYR A 170 5.81 9.07 -3.04
CA TYR A 170 4.73 9.64 -2.25
C TYR A 170 4.58 11.13 -2.61
N PHE A 171 3.42 11.48 -3.16
CA PHE A 171 3.08 12.88 -3.42
C PHE A 171 2.32 13.45 -2.22
N ASP A 172 2.95 14.42 -1.55
CA ASP A 172 2.28 15.24 -0.54
C ASP A 172 1.82 16.59 -1.15
N HIS A 173 1.06 17.37 -0.38
CA HIS A 173 0.65 18.71 -0.75
C HIS A 173 1.85 19.58 -1.11
N ILE A 174 1.81 20.13 -2.32
CA ILE A 174 2.84 21.04 -2.84
C ILE A 174 2.88 22.35 -2.02
N ILE A 175 1.74 22.74 -1.42
CA ILE A 175 1.58 23.98 -0.66
C ILE A 175 1.01 23.62 0.72
N SER A 176 1.72 24.00 1.79
CA SER A 176 1.35 23.72 3.18
C SER A 176 0.32 24.71 3.77
N LYS A 177 0.00 25.79 3.04
CA LYS A 177 -0.95 26.82 3.46
C LYS A 177 -2.13 26.93 2.48
N PRO A 178 -3.38 26.84 2.96
CA PRO A 178 -4.57 26.90 2.09
C PRO A 178 -4.81 28.26 1.44
N LEU A 179 -4.26 29.34 2.01
CA LEU A 179 -4.34 30.70 1.47
C LEU A 179 -2.97 31.38 1.54
N LEU A 180 -2.50 31.90 0.41
CA LEU A 180 -1.39 32.86 0.36
C LEU A 180 -1.98 34.24 0.64
N GLY A 181 -1.63 34.85 1.77
CA GLY A 181 -2.01 36.24 2.06
C GLY A 181 -1.32 37.21 1.10
N GLU A 182 -1.93 38.39 0.88
CA GLU A 182 -1.35 39.45 0.04
C GLU A 182 0.09 39.76 0.46
N GLY A 183 1.00 39.74 -0.51
CA GLY A 183 2.42 40.07 -0.30
C GLY A 183 3.37 38.89 -0.06
N LYS A 184 2.94 37.62 -0.14
CA LYS A 184 3.84 36.45 0.00
C LYS A 184 4.14 35.76 -1.32
N HIS A 185 5.43 35.51 -1.60
CA HIS A 185 5.87 34.81 -2.80
C HIS A 185 5.67 33.29 -2.68
N LEU A 186 5.20 32.66 -3.76
CA LEU A 186 5.01 31.19 -3.89
C LEU A 186 6.25 30.37 -3.48
N GLN A 187 7.45 30.94 -3.60
CA GLN A 187 8.72 30.32 -3.21
C GLN A 187 8.88 30.08 -1.70
N GLU A 188 8.10 30.72 -0.84
CA GLU A 188 8.23 30.63 0.62
C GLU A 188 7.32 29.56 1.27
N THR A 189 6.45 28.91 0.49
CA THR A 189 5.45 27.95 1.02
C THR A 189 5.61 26.52 0.51
N TRP A 190 6.71 26.22 -0.18
CA TRP A 190 7.00 24.88 -0.66
C TRP A 190 7.25 23.92 0.51
N THR A 191 6.55 22.80 0.51
CA THR A 191 6.97 21.66 1.32
C THR A 191 8.20 21.04 0.65
N ILE A 192 9.38 21.25 1.26
CA ILE A 192 10.68 20.75 0.78
C ILE A 192 10.72 19.21 0.67
N LYS A 193 9.71 18.48 1.18
CA LYS A 193 9.64 17.01 1.14
C LYS A 193 9.06 16.39 -0.14
N SER A 194 8.66 17.18 -1.14
CA SER A 194 7.87 16.65 -2.28
C SER A 194 8.63 15.77 -3.29
N GLU A 195 9.92 15.48 -3.06
CA GLU A 195 10.69 14.50 -3.82
C GLU A 195 11.85 13.97 -2.96
N ILE A 196 11.71 12.77 -2.38
CA ILE A 196 12.88 11.97 -1.95
C ILE A 196 13.15 10.99 -3.09
N THR A 197 13.87 11.46 -4.09
CA THR A 197 14.71 10.59 -4.91
C THR A 197 16.13 10.84 -4.45
N ASN A 198 16.78 9.86 -3.84
CA ASN A 198 18.22 9.89 -3.71
C ASN A 198 18.79 8.89 -4.72
N PRO A 199 19.18 9.32 -5.93
CA PRO A 199 19.93 8.46 -6.84
C PRO A 199 21.41 8.67 -6.54
N HIS A 200 22.08 7.67 -5.95
CA HIS A 200 23.49 7.32 -6.19
C HIS A 200 23.78 5.94 -5.58
#